data_AF-A0A6H5KMP6-F1
#
_entry.id   AF-A0A6H5KMP6-F1
#
_cell.length_a   1.000
_cell.length_b   1.000
_cell.length_c   1.000
_cell.angle_alpha   90.00
_cell.angle_beta   90.00
_cell.angle_gamma   90.00
#
_symmetry.space_group_name_H-M   'P 1'
#
loop_
_entity.id
_entity.type
_entity.pdbx_description
1 polymer ?
#
loop_
_entity_poly.entity_id
_entity_poly.type
_entity_poly.pdbx_seq_one_letter_code
_entity_poly.pdbx_strand_id
1 'polypeptide(L)'
;MDMAPYIGPPTSRAGARQPDMYDLTGVVHHIGQTTNKGHYVAFVRLPGQWWRRYDDAKVTEVVASQALTKNALILSYTRRSG
;
A
#
# COMPACT_ATOMS: atom_id res chain seq x y z
N MET A 1 -1.92 0.59 8.70
CA MET A 1 -1.44 1.93 9.04
C MET A 1 -2.52 2.62 9.85
N ASP A 2 -2.22 3.09 11.05
CA ASP A 2 -3.12 3.98 11.78
C ASP A 2 -2.89 5.41 11.30
N MET A 3 -3.89 5.98 10.62
CA MET A 3 -3.84 7.36 10.15
C MET A 3 -4.34 8.34 11.20
N ALA A 4 -4.88 7.84 12.34
CA ALA A 4 -5.40 8.68 13.40
C ALA A 4 -4.39 9.77 13.75
N PRO A 5 -3.13 9.56 14.13
CA PRO A 5 -2.24 10.64 14.58
C PRO A 5 -2.05 11.84 13.61
N TYR A 6 -2.38 11.70 12.33
CA TYR A 6 -2.06 12.68 11.27
C TYR A 6 -3.25 13.51 10.76
N ILE A 7 -4.49 13.20 11.12
CA ILE A 7 -5.65 14.04 10.73
C ILE A 7 -5.72 15.26 11.69
N GLY A 8 -6.36 16.35 11.30
CA GLY A 8 -6.56 17.51 12.19
C GLY A 8 -7.23 17.14 13.52
N PRO A 9 -7.22 18.05 14.51
CA PRO A 9 -7.88 17.80 15.80
C PRO A 9 -9.33 17.38 15.58
N PRO A 10 -9.87 16.46 16.41
CA PRO A 10 -11.26 16.07 16.30
C PRO A 10 -12.15 17.31 16.40
N THR A 11 -13.10 17.42 15.48
CA THR A 11 -14.06 18.54 15.47
C THR A 11 -14.92 18.59 16.72
N SER A 12 -15.03 17.48 17.47
CA SER A 12 -15.67 17.39 18.78
C SER A 12 -14.63 17.41 19.92
N ARG A 13 -14.82 18.33 20.88
CA ARG A 13 -14.01 18.45 22.12
C ARG A 13 -14.11 17.26 23.09
N ALA A 14 -14.86 16.22 22.74
CA ALA A 14 -15.13 15.08 23.61
C ALA A 14 -14.72 13.79 22.89
N GLY A 15 -13.60 13.20 23.28
CA GLY A 15 -13.22 11.86 22.85
C GLY A 15 -11.74 11.70 22.59
N ALA A 16 -11.14 10.66 23.18
CA ALA A 16 -9.87 10.13 22.72
C ALA A 16 -10.01 9.78 21.23
N ARG A 17 -8.94 10.04 20.48
CA ARG A 17 -8.91 9.82 19.05
C ARG A 17 -9.04 8.33 18.73
N GLN A 18 -10.09 7.95 18.01
CA GLN A 18 -10.27 6.55 17.60
C GLN A 18 -9.25 6.19 16.52
N PRO A 19 -8.71 4.95 16.53
CA PRO A 19 -7.84 4.47 15.47
C PRO A 19 -8.53 4.58 14.10
N ASP A 20 -7.81 5.09 13.10
CA ASP A 20 -8.30 5.17 11.72
C ASP A 20 -7.43 4.27 10.85
N MET A 21 -7.81 2.99 10.82
CA MET A 21 -6.96 1.93 10.31
C MET A 21 -7.08 1.77 8.79
N TYR A 22 -5.94 1.66 8.11
CA TYR A 22 -5.83 1.40 6.68
C TYR A 22 -5.01 0.13 6.44
N ASP A 23 -5.42 -0.66 5.46
CA ASP A 23 -4.66 -1.79 4.94
C ASP A 23 -3.87 -1.39 3.71
N LEU A 24 -2.61 -1.84 3.64
CA LEU A 24 -1.85 -1.77 2.41
C LEU A 24 -2.45 -2.75 1.40
N THR A 25 -2.91 -2.23 0.26
CA THR A 25 -3.60 -3.01 -0.79
C THR A 25 -2.85 -3.00 -2.11
N GLY A 26 -1.93 -2.04 -2.33
CA GLY A 26 -1.09 -2.00 -3.51
C GLY A 26 0.28 -1.40 -3.25
N VAL A 27 1.28 -1.89 -3.98
CA VAL A 27 2.66 -1.40 -3.96
C VAL A 27 3.16 -1.28 -5.39
N VAL A 28 3.74 -0.16 -5.78
CA VAL A 28 4.39 0.00 -7.09
C VAL A 28 5.88 0.17 -6.87
N HIS A 29 6.68 -0.63 -7.59
CA HIS A 29 8.14 -0.50 -7.62
C HIS A 29 8.59 0.11 -8.93
N HIS A 30 9.60 0.96 -8.86
CA HIS A 30 10.41 1.34 -10.01
C HIS A 30 11.69 0.51 -10.02
N ILE A 31 11.92 -0.23 -11.10
CA ILE A 31 13.09 -1.06 -11.33
C ILE A 31 13.97 -0.34 -12.34
N GLY A 32 14.97 0.40 -11.85
CA GLY A 32 15.90 1.15 -12.68
C GLY A 32 16.92 1.87 -11.82
N GLN A 33 18.06 2.24 -12.42
CA GLN A 33 19.13 2.94 -11.71
C GLN A 33 18.91 4.45 -11.64
N THR A 34 18.07 4.99 -12.51
CA THR A 34 17.85 6.44 -12.66
C THR A 34 16.37 6.77 -12.65
N THR A 35 16.01 8.03 -12.41
CA THR A 35 14.62 8.48 -12.42
C THR A 35 14.04 8.65 -13.83
N ASN A 36 14.90 8.75 -14.85
CA ASN A 36 14.52 8.96 -16.25
C ASN A 36 14.42 7.66 -17.07
N LYS A 37 14.81 6.51 -16.50
CA LYS A 37 14.73 5.21 -17.18
C LYS A 37 14.59 4.07 -16.18
N GLY A 38 13.58 3.24 -16.40
CA GLY A 38 13.40 1.99 -15.68
C GLY A 38 12.07 1.34 -16.05
N HIS A 39 11.64 0.40 -15.23
CA HIS A 39 10.44 -0.41 -15.43
C HIS A 39 9.55 -0.41 -14.20
N TYR A 40 8.25 -0.28 -14.39
CA TYR A 40 7.30 -0.23 -13.28
C TYR A 40 6.56 -1.55 -13.15
N VAL A 41 6.52 -2.09 -11.94
CA VAL A 41 5.73 -3.27 -11.62
C VAL A 41 4.84 -3.01 -10.42
N ALA A 42 3.62 -3.52 -10.47
CA ALA A 42 2.65 -3.37 -9.41
C ALA A 42 2.46 -4.70 -8.66
N PHE A 43 2.34 -4.62 -7.35
CA PHE A 43 1.94 -5.70 -6.47
C PHE A 43 0.58 -5.33 -5.88
N VAL A 44 -0.42 -6.18 -6.06
CA VAL A 44 -1.78 -5.93 -5.57
C VAL A 44 -2.22 -7.06 -4.66
N ARG A 45 -2.76 -6.68 -3.50
CA ARG A 45 -3.35 -7.59 -2.53
C ARG A 45 -4.78 -7.92 -2.95
N LEU A 46 -5.07 -9.20 -3.09
CA LEU A 46 -6.39 -9.73 -3.40
C LEU A 46 -7.16 -10.09 -2.12
N PRO A 47 -8.49 -10.32 -2.22
CA PRO A 47 -9.25 -10.97 -1.16
C PRO A 47 -8.57 -12.28 -0.73
N GLY A 48 -8.61 -12.61 0.56
CA GLY A 48 -7.90 -13.77 1.10
C GLY A 48 -6.41 -13.54 1.39
N GLN A 49 -5.93 -12.29 1.30
CA GLN A 49 -4.57 -11.88 1.62
C GLN A 49 -3.47 -12.38 0.66
N TRP A 50 -3.83 -12.86 -0.52
CA TRP A 50 -2.88 -13.23 -1.57
C TRP A 50 -2.33 -12.00 -2.29
N TRP A 51 -1.14 -12.11 -2.86
CA TRP A 51 -0.52 -11.04 -3.64
C TRP A 51 -0.30 -11.49 -5.08
N ARG A 52 -0.53 -10.56 -6.02
CA ARG A 52 -0.15 -10.73 -7.42
C ARG A 52 0.79 -9.63 -7.86
N ARG A 53 1.81 -10.01 -8.62
CA ARG A 53 2.69 -9.11 -9.36
C ARG A 53 2.15 -8.95 -10.78
N TYR A 54 1.99 -7.71 -11.19
CA TYR A 54 1.59 -7.27 -12.52
C TYR A 54 2.81 -6.62 -13.17
N ASP A 55 3.30 -7.27 -14.22
CA ASP A 55 4.49 -6.90 -14.99
C ASP A 55 4.08 -6.89 -16.47
N ASP A 56 3.54 -5.76 -16.91
CA ASP A 56 2.86 -5.59 -18.20
C ASP A 56 1.81 -6.70 -18.45
N ALA A 57 1.99 -7.51 -19.50
CA ALA A 57 1.10 -8.62 -19.84
C ALA A 57 1.25 -9.84 -18.91
N LYS A 58 2.30 -9.87 -18.07
CA LYS A 58 2.60 -11.02 -17.19
C LYS A 58 2.04 -10.79 -15.80
N VAL A 59 1.15 -11.68 -15.39
CA VAL A 59 0.58 -11.70 -14.03
C VAL A 59 1.03 -12.97 -13.31
N THR A 60 1.62 -12.81 -12.13
CA THR A 60 2.10 -13.94 -11.32
C THR A 60 1.69 -13.81 -9.87
N GLU A 61 1.28 -14.93 -9.25
CA GLU A 61 1.11 -14.99 -7.80
C GLU A 61 2.46 -14.90 -7.09
N VAL A 62 2.50 -14.19 -5.97
CA VAL A 62 3.72 -13.99 -5.18
C VAL A 62 3.40 -14.05 -3.69
N VAL A 63 4.41 -14.36 -2.89
CA VAL A 63 4.32 -14.26 -1.43
C VAL A 63 4.41 -12.81 -0.98
N ALA A 64 3.85 -12.50 0.19
CA ALA A 64 3.80 -11.14 0.73
C ALA A 64 5.20 -10.51 0.85
N SER A 65 6.24 -11.27 1.19
CA SER A 65 7.62 -10.75 1.31
C SER A 65 8.20 -10.19 0.00
N GLN A 66 7.69 -10.61 -1.16
CA GLN A 66 8.09 -10.04 -2.45
C GLN A 66 7.38 -8.71 -2.75
N ALA A 67 6.17 -8.51 -2.24
CA ALA A 67 5.43 -7.26 -2.35
C ALA A 67 5.88 -6.23 -1.30
N LEU A 68 6.20 -6.68 -0.08
CA LEU A 68 6.50 -5.82 1.08
C LEU A 68 8.00 -5.52 1.19
N THR A 69 8.54 -4.77 0.23
CA THR A 69 9.96 -4.36 0.24
C THR A 69 10.15 -2.91 0.65
N LYS A 70 11.38 -2.52 0.99
CA LYS A 70 11.72 -1.13 1.36
C LYS A 70 11.83 -0.17 0.17
N ASN A 71 11.79 -0.67 -1.06
CA ASN A 71 12.05 0.11 -2.28
C ASN A 71 10.76 0.46 -3.03
N ALA A 72 9.64 0.57 -2.31
CA ALA A 72 8.38 0.97 -2.88
C ALA A 72 8.41 2.45 -3.32
N LEU A 73 7.95 2.72 -4.54
CA LEU A 73 7.77 4.09 -5.02
C LEU A 73 6.39 4.63 -4.65
N ILE A 74 5.34 3.82 -4.83
CA ILE A 74 3.95 4.20 -4.52
C ILE A 74 3.37 3.15 -3.59
N LEU A 75 2.66 3.61 -2.56
CA LEU A 75 1.90 2.78 -1.63
C LEU A 75 0.43 3.15 -1.73
N SER A 76 -0.43 2.17 -1.98
CA SER A 76 -1.88 2.32 -2.01
C SER A 76 -2.50 1.69 -0.77
N TYR A 77 -3.31 2.46 -0.06
CA TYR A 77 -3.94 2.07 1.19
C TYR A 77 -5.46 2.19 1.08
N THR A 78 -6.17 1.21 1.61
CA THR A 78 -7.64 1.22 1.70
C THR A 78 -8.05 1.33 3.17
N ARG A 79 -8.95 2.26 3.49
CA ARG A 79 -9.51 2.42 4.83
C ARG A 79 -10.26 1.15 5.22
N ARG A 80 -10.02 0.62 6.42
CA ARG A 80 -10.83 -0.46 6.97
C ARG A 80 -12.21 0.12 7.31
N SER A 81 -13.26 -0.50 6.77
CA SER A 81 -14.60 -0.29 7.29
C SER A 81 -14.61 -0.72 8.75
N GLY A 82 -15.03 0.18 9.64
CA GLY A 82 -15.29 -0.13 11.04
C GLY A 82 -16.58 -0.91 11.21
#